data_AF-A0A842YIJ3-F1
#
_entry.id   AF-A0A842YIJ3-F1
#
_cell.length_a   1.000
_cell.length_b   1.000
_cell.length_c   1.000
_cell.angle_alpha   90.00
_cell.angle_beta   90.00
_cell.angle_gamma   90.00
#
_symmetry.space_group_name_H-M   'P 1'
#
loop_
_entity.id
_entity.type
_entity.pdbx_description
1 polymer ?
#
loop_
_entity_poly.entity_id
_entity_poly.type
_entity_poly.pdbx_seq_one_letter_code
_entity_poly.pdbx_strand_id
1 'polypeptide(L)'
;MLYTNTTVRNGVESRVVHARNNRFELADIEKQIDDRTRLIQVSHVSYVNGDTMDLKAVSELAHEHGAKVMVDATQAVGALDVDYSKSGVDYVSVAPYKYLMGPTGLAFLYIRKENIDELIPDRTGWKNQIYEGDNPEESVAEGSAEKFEYGTIHFQGVFALEKSIDYLNAIGAKAIEKRNLMLAGYLYDQLVSMGKKMYTPDTPKSPIVSYFEDNPLPLAAELKSKKIKVTGREAHGGHMRISGHFYNTKEDVDKLLENLF
;
A
#
# COMPACT_ATOMS: atom_id res chain seq x y z
N MET A 1 4.60 8.14 4.94
CA MET A 1 5.04 9.14 5.93
C MET A 1 4.63 10.49 5.38
N LEU A 2 3.74 11.21 6.08
CA LEU A 2 3.23 12.53 5.70
C LEU A 2 4.24 13.67 5.92
N TYR A 3 5.32 13.42 6.66
CA TYR A 3 6.37 14.40 6.88
C TYR A 3 7.15 14.66 5.58
N THR A 4 6.77 15.72 4.88
CA THR A 4 7.35 16.15 3.60
C THR A 4 7.83 17.58 3.70
N ASN A 5 8.69 18.01 2.77
CA ASN A 5 9.07 19.42 2.68
C ASN A 5 7.84 20.34 2.50
N THR A 6 6.80 19.85 1.83
CA THR A 6 5.55 20.59 1.61
C THR A 6 4.79 20.83 2.92
N THR A 7 4.61 19.79 3.74
CA THR A 7 3.92 19.92 5.03
C THR A 7 4.71 20.82 5.98
N VAL A 8 6.05 20.68 6.02
CA VAL A 8 6.92 21.53 6.84
C VAL A 8 6.83 23.00 6.42
N ARG A 9 6.89 23.32 5.12
CA ARG A 9 6.79 24.69 4.62
C ARG A 9 5.45 25.37 4.95
N ASN A 10 4.38 24.58 5.03
CA ASN A 10 3.04 25.07 5.37
C ASN A 10 2.76 25.04 6.88
N GLY A 11 3.77 24.77 7.73
CA GLY A 11 3.61 24.76 9.19
C GLY A 11 2.73 23.63 9.71
N VAL A 12 2.57 22.55 8.93
CA VAL A 12 1.75 21.39 9.33
C VAL A 12 2.55 20.55 10.32
N GLU A 13 2.02 20.42 11.54
CA GLU A 13 2.52 19.49 12.55
C GLU A 13 2.31 18.04 12.06
N SER A 14 3.37 17.23 12.07
CA SER A 14 3.28 15.79 11.74
C SER A 14 3.53 14.96 12.98
N ARG A 15 2.57 14.10 13.33
CA ARG A 15 2.69 13.13 14.42
C ARG A 15 2.88 11.74 13.83
N VAL A 16 3.91 11.01 14.29
CA VAL A 16 4.20 9.66 13.83
C VAL A 16 3.75 8.68 14.92
N VAL A 17 2.81 7.81 14.58
CA VAL A 17 2.44 6.67 15.42
C VAL A 17 3.54 5.61 15.25
N HIS A 18 4.04 5.07 16.37
CA HIS A 18 5.05 4.03 16.35
C HIS A 18 4.41 2.66 16.57
N ALA A 19 4.85 1.67 15.78
CA ALA A 19 4.39 0.30 15.94
C ALA A 19 4.81 -0.28 17.30
N ARG A 20 3.92 -1.07 17.92
CA ARG A 20 4.19 -1.87 19.12
C ARG A 20 3.83 -3.32 18.82
N ASN A 21 4.59 -4.27 19.36
CA ASN A 21 4.41 -5.70 19.07
C ASN A 21 4.32 -5.99 17.56
N ASN A 22 5.14 -5.28 16.78
CA ASN A 22 5.23 -5.37 15.33
C ASN A 22 3.96 -4.98 14.55
N ARG A 23 3.02 -4.26 15.16
CA ARG A 23 1.82 -3.76 14.47
C ARG A 23 1.49 -2.33 14.89
N PHE A 24 0.62 -1.68 14.12
CA PHE A 24 0.05 -0.40 14.50
C PHE A 24 -1.31 -0.63 15.14
N GLU A 25 -1.46 -0.20 16.38
CA GLU A 25 -2.71 -0.37 17.12
C GLU A 25 -3.59 0.88 16.96
N LEU A 26 -4.90 0.68 16.80
CA LEU A 26 -5.86 1.79 16.72
C LEU A 26 -5.78 2.71 17.96
N ALA A 27 -5.60 2.11 19.15
CA ALA A 27 -5.47 2.86 20.40
C ALA A 27 -4.23 3.77 20.46
N ASP A 28 -3.22 3.54 19.62
CA ASP A 28 -2.06 4.44 19.52
C ASP A 28 -2.30 5.59 18.53
N ILE A 29 -3.21 5.40 17.57
CA ILE A 29 -3.75 6.49 16.74
C ILE A 29 -4.67 7.37 17.59
N GLU A 30 -5.55 6.78 18.39
CA GLU A 30 -6.49 7.47 19.30
C GLU A 30 -5.78 8.42 20.27
N LYS A 31 -4.59 8.07 20.77
CA LYS A 31 -3.79 8.93 21.65
C LYS A 31 -3.16 10.13 20.95
N GLN A 32 -3.08 10.12 19.62
CA GLN A 32 -2.36 11.11 18.82
C GLN A 32 -3.31 12.04 18.05
N ILE A 33 -4.57 11.64 17.87
CA ILE A 33 -5.60 12.44 17.20
C ILE A 33 -6.20 13.47 18.15
N ASP A 34 -6.53 14.64 17.61
CA ASP A 34 -7.25 15.72 18.26
C ASP A 34 -8.08 16.50 17.23
N ASP A 35 -8.89 17.46 17.68
CA ASP A 35 -9.76 18.28 16.79
C ASP A 35 -8.99 19.22 15.85
N ARG A 36 -7.65 19.29 15.97
CA ARG A 36 -6.78 20.00 15.03
C ARG A 36 -6.22 19.08 13.94
N THR A 37 -6.40 17.77 14.09
CA THR A 37 -5.96 16.78 13.11
C THR A 37 -6.78 16.92 11.83
N ARG A 38 -6.09 17.10 10.70
CA ARG A 38 -6.75 17.26 9.39
C ARG A 38 -6.73 15.99 8.54
N LEU A 39 -5.70 15.17 8.70
CA LEU A 39 -5.47 14.01 7.86
C LEU A 39 -4.74 12.92 8.65
N ILE A 40 -5.25 11.69 8.56
CA ILE A 40 -4.55 10.47 8.98
C ILE A 40 -4.10 9.75 7.71
N GLN A 41 -2.80 9.42 7.62
CA GLN A 41 -2.26 8.64 6.51
C GLN A 41 -1.75 7.29 7.01
N VAL A 42 -2.31 6.23 6.45
CA VAL A 42 -1.94 4.84 6.78
C VAL A 42 -1.59 4.07 5.51
N SER A 43 -0.90 2.95 5.66
CA SER A 43 -0.84 1.93 4.61
C SER A 43 -1.89 0.87 4.92
N HIS A 44 -2.62 0.40 3.91
CA HIS A 44 -3.56 -0.71 4.12
C HIS A 44 -2.81 -1.98 4.50
N VAL A 45 -1.71 -2.28 3.78
CA VAL A 45 -0.81 -3.39 4.06
C VAL A 45 0.60 -2.82 4.26
N SER A 46 1.20 -3.14 5.40
CA SER A 46 2.59 -2.81 5.71
C SER A 46 3.53 -3.49 4.72
N TYR A 47 4.34 -2.72 4.00
CA TYR A 47 5.36 -3.30 3.13
C TYR A 47 6.47 -3.99 3.92
N VAL A 48 6.57 -3.75 5.23
CA VAL A 48 7.64 -4.25 6.07
C VAL A 48 7.37 -5.69 6.46
N ASN A 49 6.20 -5.96 7.04
CA ASN A 49 5.86 -7.25 7.64
C ASN A 49 4.48 -7.78 7.26
N GLY A 50 3.77 -7.13 6.34
CA GLY A 50 2.48 -7.60 5.84
C GLY A 50 1.30 -7.42 6.79
N ASP A 51 1.49 -6.75 7.94
CA ASP A 51 0.40 -6.38 8.84
C ASP A 51 -0.62 -5.48 8.13
N THR A 52 -1.89 -5.64 8.49
CA THR A 52 -3.02 -4.96 7.85
C THR A 52 -3.73 -4.02 8.79
N MET A 53 -4.06 -2.82 8.33
CA MET A 53 -4.80 -1.84 9.09
C MET A 53 -6.31 -2.02 8.94
N ASP A 54 -7.07 -1.94 10.05
CA ASP A 54 -8.53 -1.86 9.99
C ASP A 54 -8.96 -0.45 9.54
N LEU A 55 -9.16 -0.31 8.23
CA LEU A 55 -9.47 0.98 7.62
C LEU A 55 -10.83 1.53 8.04
N LYS A 56 -11.79 0.68 8.40
CA LYS A 56 -13.11 1.11 8.87
C LYS A 56 -12.98 1.77 10.22
N ALA A 57 -12.30 1.09 11.16
CA ALA A 57 -12.08 1.63 12.50
C ALA A 57 -11.24 2.92 12.48
N VAL A 58 -10.22 2.99 11.61
CA VAL A 58 -9.42 4.23 11.44
C VAL A 58 -10.26 5.36 10.87
N SER A 59 -11.14 5.08 9.90
CA SER A 59 -12.01 6.10 9.31
C SER A 59 -13.04 6.62 10.31
N GLU A 60 -13.67 5.72 11.08
CA GLU A 60 -14.59 6.09 12.16
C GLU A 60 -13.91 7.02 13.17
N LEU A 61 -12.75 6.62 13.70
CA LEU A 61 -11.95 7.44 14.62
C LEU A 61 -11.55 8.80 14.02
N ALA A 62 -11.14 8.83 12.75
CA ALA A 62 -10.75 10.07 12.09
C ALA A 62 -11.94 11.04 11.97
N HIS A 63 -13.09 10.51 11.56
CA HIS A 63 -14.29 11.30 11.29
C HIS A 63 -14.90 11.87 12.58
N GLU A 64 -14.75 11.19 13.73
CA GLU A 64 -15.14 11.71 15.05
C GLU A 64 -14.45 13.04 15.39
N HIS A 65 -13.22 13.24 14.90
CA HIS A 65 -12.45 14.48 15.08
C HIS A 65 -12.48 15.42 13.84
N GLY A 66 -13.32 15.11 12.85
CA GLY A 66 -13.40 15.88 11.59
C GLY A 66 -12.15 15.76 10.70
N ALA A 67 -11.28 14.77 10.94
CA ALA A 67 -10.12 14.48 10.11
C ALA A 67 -10.50 13.60 8.91
N LYS A 68 -9.69 13.63 7.84
CA LYS A 68 -9.83 12.73 6.68
C LYS A 68 -8.84 11.55 6.76
N VAL A 69 -9.07 10.48 6.01
CA VAL A 69 -8.16 9.32 5.90
C VAL A 69 -7.62 9.14 4.48
N MET A 70 -6.29 9.14 4.35
CA MET A 70 -5.55 8.78 3.14
C MET A 70 -4.88 7.42 3.29
N VAL A 71 -5.12 6.52 2.34
CA VAL A 71 -4.57 5.16 2.38
C VAL A 71 -3.57 4.94 1.25
N ASP A 72 -2.37 4.47 1.58
CA ASP A 72 -1.49 3.79 0.63
C ASP A 72 -1.91 2.33 0.50
N ALA A 73 -2.48 2.00 -0.64
CA ALA A 73 -3.04 0.69 -0.97
C ALA A 73 -2.17 -0.11 -1.94
N THR A 74 -0.92 0.34 -2.19
CA THR A 74 0.01 -0.24 -3.16
C THR A 74 0.32 -1.72 -2.90
N GLN A 75 0.29 -2.16 -1.64
CA GLN A 75 0.53 -3.56 -1.26
C GLN A 75 -0.77 -4.39 -1.13
N ALA A 76 -1.94 -3.76 -1.27
CA ALA A 76 -3.24 -4.40 -1.10
C ALA A 76 -3.94 -4.63 -2.44
N VAL A 77 -4.01 -3.62 -3.30
CA VAL A 77 -4.73 -3.73 -4.59
C VAL A 77 -3.97 -4.68 -5.52
N GLY A 78 -4.71 -5.65 -6.07
CA GLY A 78 -4.18 -6.76 -6.85
C GLY A 78 -3.77 -7.98 -6.00
N ALA A 79 -3.57 -7.81 -4.69
CA ALA A 79 -3.26 -8.89 -3.76
C ALA A 79 -4.47 -9.38 -2.96
N LEU A 80 -5.38 -8.47 -2.62
CA LEU A 80 -6.51 -8.67 -1.74
C LEU A 80 -7.83 -8.27 -2.44
N ASP A 81 -8.94 -8.83 -2.01
CA ASP A 81 -10.30 -8.45 -2.44
C ASP A 81 -10.73 -7.21 -1.66
N VAL A 82 -10.43 -6.02 -2.20
CA VAL A 82 -10.62 -4.75 -1.51
C VAL A 82 -11.71 -3.90 -2.16
N ASP A 83 -12.55 -3.30 -1.33
CA ASP A 83 -13.56 -2.32 -1.72
C ASP A 83 -13.51 -1.12 -0.77
N TYR A 84 -12.79 -0.08 -1.21
CA TYR A 84 -12.58 1.13 -0.41
C TYR A 84 -13.83 2.02 -0.29
N SER A 85 -14.85 1.80 -1.13
CA SER A 85 -16.12 2.54 -0.98
C SER A 85 -16.82 2.21 0.34
N LYS A 86 -16.56 1.01 0.89
CA LYS A 86 -17.18 0.49 2.11
C LYS A 86 -16.37 0.78 3.39
N SER A 87 -15.11 1.21 3.27
CA SER A 87 -14.21 1.33 4.42
C SER A 87 -14.20 2.72 5.06
N GLY A 88 -15.00 3.67 4.58
CA GLY A 88 -15.04 5.03 5.12
C GLY A 88 -13.87 5.93 4.69
N VAL A 89 -12.87 5.39 3.99
CA VAL A 89 -11.67 6.14 3.60
C VAL A 89 -12.01 7.29 2.65
N ASP A 90 -11.27 8.39 2.76
CA ASP A 90 -11.50 9.61 1.98
C ASP A 90 -10.68 9.61 0.70
N TYR A 91 -9.45 9.11 0.77
CA TYR A 91 -8.50 9.10 -0.33
C TYR A 91 -7.71 7.79 -0.36
N VAL A 92 -7.40 7.29 -1.55
CA VAL A 92 -6.55 6.09 -1.72
C VAL A 92 -5.56 6.31 -2.86
N SER A 93 -4.28 6.07 -2.58
CA SER A 93 -3.23 6.00 -3.61
C SER A 93 -2.77 4.56 -3.85
N VAL A 94 -2.52 4.21 -5.11
CA VAL A 94 -2.00 2.90 -5.50
C VAL A 94 -0.94 3.07 -6.57
N ALA A 95 0.25 2.50 -6.35
CA ALA A 95 1.20 2.30 -7.44
C ALA A 95 0.99 0.92 -8.10
N PRO A 96 0.72 0.83 -9.41
CA PRO A 96 0.29 -0.41 -10.04
C PRO A 96 1.42 -1.41 -10.32
N TYR A 97 2.69 -1.00 -10.22
CA TYR A 97 3.83 -1.85 -10.56
C TYR A 97 4.13 -2.98 -9.56
N LYS A 98 3.27 -3.17 -8.55
CA LYS A 98 3.37 -4.26 -7.56
C LYS A 98 2.38 -5.38 -7.86
N TYR A 99 1.40 -5.60 -6.98
CA TYR A 99 0.44 -6.69 -7.07
C TYR A 99 -0.59 -6.51 -8.20
N LEU A 100 -0.73 -5.29 -8.72
CA LEU A 100 -1.44 -5.06 -9.97
C LEU A 100 -0.66 -5.47 -11.22
N MET A 101 0.59 -5.94 -11.09
CA MET A 101 1.45 -6.42 -12.17
C MET A 101 1.60 -5.43 -13.36
N GLY A 102 1.37 -4.15 -13.09
CA GLY A 102 1.42 -3.07 -14.07
C GLY A 102 2.83 -2.54 -14.33
N PRO A 103 2.97 -1.58 -15.27
CA PRO A 103 4.24 -0.90 -15.51
C PRO A 103 4.53 0.14 -14.42
N THR A 104 5.80 0.55 -14.33
CA THR A 104 6.21 1.74 -13.56
C THR A 104 5.75 3.03 -14.25
N GLY A 105 5.71 4.13 -13.50
CA GLY A 105 5.39 5.46 -14.05
C GLY A 105 3.89 5.79 -14.11
N LEU A 106 3.03 5.01 -13.42
CA LEU A 106 1.62 5.31 -13.22
C LEU A 106 1.29 5.25 -11.72
N ALA A 107 0.18 5.88 -11.34
CA ALA A 107 -0.45 5.77 -10.04
C ALA A 107 -1.97 5.99 -10.18
N PHE A 108 -2.76 5.37 -9.31
CA PHE A 108 -4.18 5.67 -9.15
C PHE A 108 -4.38 6.56 -7.94
N LEU A 109 -5.31 7.50 -8.07
CA LEU A 109 -5.86 8.27 -6.96
C LEU A 109 -7.38 8.06 -6.96
N TYR A 110 -7.89 7.48 -5.88
CA TYR A 110 -9.31 7.50 -5.56
C TYR A 110 -9.57 8.64 -4.58
N ILE A 111 -10.66 9.34 -4.81
CA ILE A 111 -11.18 10.41 -3.96
C ILE A 111 -12.66 10.13 -3.75
N ARG A 112 -13.07 10.07 -2.48
CA ARG A 112 -14.47 10.01 -2.08
C ARG A 112 -15.23 11.19 -2.70
N LYS A 113 -16.36 10.92 -3.33
CA LYS A 113 -17.07 11.89 -4.19
C LYS A 113 -17.34 13.21 -3.46
N GLU A 114 -17.78 13.13 -2.20
CA GLU A 114 -18.07 14.29 -1.36
C GLU A 114 -16.87 15.22 -1.12
N ASN A 115 -15.64 14.70 -1.27
CA ASN A 115 -14.40 15.42 -1.02
C ASN A 115 -13.72 15.91 -2.32
N ILE A 116 -14.28 15.61 -3.49
CA ILE A 116 -13.61 15.98 -4.75
C ILE A 116 -13.53 17.50 -4.87
N ASP A 117 -14.65 18.20 -4.68
CA ASP A 117 -14.75 19.64 -4.99
C ASP A 117 -13.96 20.52 -4.02
N GLU A 118 -13.76 20.10 -2.77
CA GLU A 118 -12.94 20.83 -1.78
C GLU A 118 -11.44 20.84 -2.10
N LEU A 119 -10.97 19.89 -2.92
CA LEU A 119 -9.55 19.76 -3.25
C LEU A 119 -9.16 20.62 -4.44
N ILE A 120 -8.09 21.39 -4.28
CA ILE A 120 -7.52 22.24 -5.35
C ILE A 120 -6.28 21.51 -5.92
N PRO A 121 -6.16 21.33 -7.25
CA PRO A 121 -4.95 20.79 -7.86
C PRO A 121 -3.71 21.60 -7.47
N ASP A 122 -2.62 20.92 -7.11
CA ASP A 122 -1.34 21.56 -6.79
C ASP A 122 -0.56 21.99 -8.05
N ARG A 123 -1.03 21.54 -9.22
CA ARG A 123 -0.45 21.81 -10.54
C ARG A 123 -1.55 22.05 -11.55
N THR A 124 -1.34 23.07 -12.37
CA THR A 124 -2.14 23.35 -13.55
C THR A 124 -1.30 23.19 -14.80
N GLY A 125 -1.88 22.62 -15.85
CA GLY A 125 -1.25 22.41 -17.14
C GLY A 125 -2.29 22.15 -18.20
N TRP A 126 -1.80 21.91 -19.43
CA TRP A 126 -2.63 21.87 -20.63
C TRP A 126 -3.86 20.95 -20.51
N LYS A 127 -3.75 19.84 -19.78
CA LYS A 127 -4.85 18.88 -19.67
C LYS A 127 -5.93 19.28 -18.65
N ASN A 128 -5.58 20.01 -17.59
CA ASN A 128 -6.50 20.33 -16.50
C ASN A 128 -6.81 21.83 -16.35
N GLN A 129 -6.47 22.67 -17.34
CA GLN A 129 -6.74 24.11 -17.38
C GLN A 129 -7.94 24.47 -18.27
N ILE A 130 -8.66 25.55 -17.95
CA ILE A 130 -9.62 26.18 -18.86
C ILE A 130 -8.84 26.92 -19.97
N TYR A 131 -9.15 26.61 -21.23
CA TYR A 131 -8.49 27.20 -22.40
C TYR A 131 -9.12 28.51 -22.89
N GLU A 132 -10.31 28.84 -22.41
CA GLU A 132 -11.07 30.01 -22.86
C GLU A 132 -11.09 31.11 -21.77
N GLY A 133 -10.69 32.33 -22.12
CA GLY A 133 -10.69 33.51 -21.24
C GLY A 133 -9.36 33.80 -20.54
N ASP A 134 -9.39 34.73 -19.56
CA ASP A 134 -8.23 35.19 -18.78
C ASP A 134 -7.94 34.33 -17.53
N ASN A 135 -8.51 33.10 -17.43
CA ASN A 135 -8.43 32.23 -16.24
C ASN A 135 -7.63 30.93 -16.48
N PRO A 136 -6.33 30.99 -16.80
CA PRO A 136 -5.52 29.80 -17.08
C PRO A 136 -5.27 28.90 -15.85
N GLU A 137 -5.66 29.34 -14.64
CA GLU A 137 -5.42 28.61 -13.38
C GLU A 137 -6.63 27.80 -12.89
N GLU A 138 -7.82 27.96 -13.49
CA GLU A 138 -9.04 27.23 -13.11
C GLU A 138 -9.13 25.87 -13.81
N SER A 139 -9.68 24.85 -13.13
CA SER A 139 -9.79 23.49 -13.69
C SER A 139 -11.13 23.21 -14.35
N VAL A 140 -11.10 22.52 -15.50
CA VAL A 140 -12.26 22.16 -16.33
C VAL A 140 -13.10 20.99 -15.79
N ALA A 141 -12.61 20.24 -14.79
CA ALA A 141 -13.19 18.96 -14.38
C ALA A 141 -13.80 19.01 -12.96
N GLU A 142 -14.86 19.81 -12.78
CA GLU A 142 -15.65 19.85 -11.53
C GLU A 142 -16.25 18.46 -11.21
N GLY A 143 -16.25 18.07 -9.94
CA GLY A 143 -16.79 16.77 -9.50
C GLY A 143 -16.01 15.54 -9.94
N SER A 144 -14.86 15.68 -10.60
CA SER A 144 -14.02 14.56 -11.07
C SER A 144 -12.57 14.65 -10.59
N ALA A 145 -11.97 13.49 -10.29
CA ALA A 145 -10.54 13.40 -9.99
C ALA A 145 -9.64 13.66 -11.22
N GLU A 146 -10.21 13.72 -12.43
CA GLU A 146 -9.48 14.10 -13.66
C GLU A 146 -8.85 15.50 -13.55
N LYS A 147 -9.35 16.37 -12.67
CA LYS A 147 -8.75 17.69 -12.41
C LYS A 147 -7.32 17.63 -11.89
N PHE A 148 -6.86 16.48 -11.39
CA PHE A 148 -5.46 16.29 -10.95
C PHE A 148 -4.53 15.82 -12.09
N GLU A 149 -5.07 15.55 -13.28
CA GLU A 149 -4.31 15.12 -14.45
C GLU A 149 -3.84 16.32 -15.28
N TYR A 150 -2.75 16.97 -14.85
CA TYR A 150 -2.32 18.26 -15.40
C TYR A 150 -1.57 18.19 -16.75
N GLY A 151 -1.13 17.00 -17.17
CA GLY A 151 -0.27 16.85 -18.34
C GLY A 151 -0.56 15.60 -19.15
N THR A 152 0.28 15.37 -20.16
CA THR A 152 0.18 14.20 -21.04
C THR A 152 0.37 12.91 -20.23
N ILE A 153 -0.62 12.01 -20.31
CA ILE A 153 -0.56 10.72 -19.61
C ILE A 153 0.48 9.81 -20.27
N HIS A 154 1.08 8.90 -19.48
CA HIS A 154 1.86 7.78 -19.96
C HIS A 154 0.99 6.73 -20.69
N PHE A 155 0.55 7.06 -21.91
CA PHE A 155 -0.42 6.25 -22.69
C PHE A 155 -0.02 4.78 -22.84
N GLN A 156 1.25 4.50 -23.17
CA GLN A 156 1.75 3.13 -23.29
C GLN A 156 1.61 2.35 -21.99
N GLY A 157 1.88 3.02 -20.86
CA GLY A 157 1.68 2.45 -19.54
C GLY A 157 0.21 2.14 -19.26
N VAL A 158 -0.71 3.00 -19.70
CA VAL A 158 -2.15 2.80 -19.48
C VAL A 158 -2.63 1.55 -20.21
N PHE A 159 -2.28 1.36 -21.48
CA PHE A 159 -2.64 0.15 -22.22
C PHE A 159 -2.03 -1.12 -21.63
N ALA A 160 -0.78 -1.06 -21.15
CA ALA A 160 -0.15 -2.19 -20.48
C ALA A 160 -0.84 -2.52 -19.14
N LEU A 161 -1.24 -1.49 -18.39
CA LEU A 161 -1.94 -1.63 -17.12
C LEU A 161 -3.35 -2.20 -17.31
N GLU A 162 -4.07 -1.75 -18.34
CA GLU A 162 -5.37 -2.30 -18.73
C GLU A 162 -5.27 -3.82 -18.93
N LYS A 163 -4.27 -4.30 -19.67
CA LYS A 163 -4.06 -5.75 -19.86
C LYS A 163 -3.70 -6.51 -18.61
N SER A 164 -2.97 -5.88 -17.69
CA SER A 164 -2.72 -6.48 -16.38
C SER A 164 -4.01 -6.61 -15.56
N ILE A 165 -4.85 -5.56 -15.56
CA ILE A 165 -6.13 -5.57 -14.86
C ILE A 165 -7.10 -6.59 -15.48
N ASP A 166 -7.20 -6.67 -16.82
CA ASP A 166 -7.97 -7.70 -17.52
C ASP A 166 -7.56 -9.11 -17.07
N TYR A 167 -6.24 -9.36 -17.01
CA TYR A 167 -5.69 -10.65 -16.59
C TYR A 167 -6.04 -10.99 -15.14
N LEU A 168 -5.90 -10.03 -14.21
CA LEU A 168 -6.27 -10.23 -12.81
C LEU A 168 -7.78 -10.41 -12.62
N ASN A 169 -8.60 -9.66 -13.37
CA ASN A 169 -10.06 -9.78 -13.33
C ASN A 169 -10.55 -11.13 -13.86
N ALA A 170 -9.88 -11.68 -14.90
CA ALA A 170 -10.20 -13.00 -15.42
C ALA A 170 -9.96 -14.12 -14.39
N ILE A 171 -9.01 -13.95 -13.47
CA ILE A 171 -8.77 -14.86 -12.35
C ILE A 171 -9.73 -14.58 -11.19
N GLY A 172 -9.99 -13.29 -10.92
CA GLY A 172 -10.87 -12.80 -9.86
C GLY A 172 -10.14 -12.52 -8.55
N ALA A 173 -10.38 -11.33 -7.98
CA ALA A 173 -9.70 -10.86 -6.77
C ALA A 173 -9.84 -11.81 -5.56
N LYS A 174 -11.02 -12.40 -5.34
CA LYS A 174 -11.26 -13.39 -4.28
C LYS A 174 -10.42 -14.66 -4.43
N ALA A 175 -10.24 -15.14 -5.66
CA ALA A 175 -9.43 -16.32 -5.92
C ALA A 175 -7.94 -16.02 -5.69
N ILE A 176 -7.50 -14.85 -6.13
CA ILE A 176 -6.15 -14.33 -5.91
C ILE A 176 -5.85 -14.19 -4.41
N GLU A 177 -6.73 -13.51 -3.66
CA GLU A 177 -6.59 -13.36 -2.20
C GLU A 177 -6.50 -14.72 -1.52
N LYS A 178 -7.46 -15.62 -1.78
CA LYS A 178 -7.47 -16.96 -1.19
C LYS A 178 -6.15 -17.70 -1.45
N ARG A 179 -5.61 -17.63 -2.67
CA ARG A 179 -4.34 -18.26 -3.03
C ARG A 179 -3.16 -17.61 -2.31
N ASN A 180 -3.10 -16.28 -2.30
CA ASN A 180 -2.06 -15.51 -1.61
C ASN A 180 -2.01 -15.82 -0.11
N LEU A 181 -3.16 -15.80 0.56
CA LEU A 181 -3.26 -16.06 2.01
C LEU A 181 -2.96 -17.53 2.35
N MET A 182 -3.35 -18.48 1.49
CA MET A 182 -2.97 -19.89 1.65
C MET A 182 -1.44 -20.07 1.64
N LEU A 183 -0.74 -19.48 0.66
CA LEU A 183 0.72 -19.59 0.56
C LEU A 183 1.42 -18.84 1.70
N ALA A 184 0.93 -17.64 2.06
CA ALA A 184 1.47 -16.86 3.15
C ALA A 184 1.30 -17.56 4.50
N GLY A 185 0.11 -18.14 4.77
CA GLY A 185 -0.15 -18.94 5.95
C GLY A 185 0.75 -20.16 6.04
N TYR A 186 0.88 -20.92 4.95
CA TYR A 186 1.80 -22.06 4.90
C TYR A 186 3.25 -21.65 5.21
N LEU A 187 3.75 -20.59 4.57
CA LEU A 187 5.10 -20.07 4.84
C LEU A 187 5.25 -19.63 6.30
N TYR A 188 4.27 -18.93 6.85
CA TYR A 188 4.27 -18.46 8.24
C TYR A 188 4.38 -19.63 9.22
N ASP A 189 3.52 -20.64 9.07
CA ASP A 189 3.50 -21.82 9.94
C ASP A 189 4.82 -22.59 9.89
N GLN A 190 5.41 -22.74 8.69
CA GLN A 190 6.71 -23.38 8.54
C GLN A 190 7.83 -22.58 9.21
N LEU A 191 7.88 -21.26 9.02
CA LEU A 191 8.88 -20.41 9.68
C LEU A 191 8.75 -20.44 11.21
N VAL A 192 7.52 -20.43 11.74
CA VAL A 192 7.26 -20.60 13.18
C VAL A 192 7.75 -21.96 13.67
N SER A 193 7.45 -23.04 12.94
CA SER A 193 7.90 -24.39 13.29
C SER A 193 9.43 -24.55 13.28
N MET A 194 10.12 -23.76 12.45
CA MET A 194 11.59 -23.66 12.40
C MET A 194 12.16 -22.79 13.54
N GLY A 195 11.33 -22.23 14.42
CA GLY A 195 11.76 -21.39 15.53
C GLY A 195 12.22 -19.99 15.10
N LYS A 196 11.86 -19.52 13.89
CA LYS A 196 12.18 -18.16 13.46
C LYS A 196 11.41 -17.15 14.31
N LYS A 197 12.08 -16.06 14.69
CA LYS A 197 11.44 -14.94 15.39
C LYS A 197 10.63 -14.13 14.38
N MET A 198 9.31 -14.27 14.39
CA MET A 198 8.44 -13.62 13.40
C MET A 198 8.37 -12.10 13.57
N TYR A 199 8.37 -11.39 12.44
CA TYR A 199 8.07 -9.96 12.37
C TYR A 199 6.63 -9.72 11.89
N THR A 200 6.10 -10.59 11.03
CA THR A 200 4.65 -10.68 10.81
C THR A 200 3.99 -11.12 12.12
N PRO A 201 3.03 -10.36 12.66
CA PRO A 201 2.70 -10.47 14.08
C PRO A 201 1.69 -11.59 14.40
N ASP A 202 0.89 -12.03 13.45
CA ASP A 202 -0.08 -13.14 13.57
C ASP A 202 -0.27 -13.86 12.23
N THR A 203 -1.29 -14.71 12.14
CA THR A 203 -1.71 -15.35 10.90
C THR A 203 -1.83 -14.33 9.76
N PRO A 204 -1.06 -14.47 8.67
CA PRO A 204 -0.98 -13.45 7.64
C PRO A 204 -2.34 -13.10 7.03
N LYS A 205 -2.64 -11.80 7.00
CA LYS A 205 -3.79 -11.21 6.29
C LYS A 205 -3.40 -10.56 4.96
N SER A 206 -2.15 -10.77 4.54
CA SER A 206 -1.61 -10.31 3.26
C SER A 206 -0.58 -11.32 2.73
N PRO A 207 -0.19 -11.23 1.44
CA PRO A 207 0.85 -12.11 0.87
C PRO A 207 2.28 -11.87 1.39
N ILE A 208 2.48 -10.90 2.28
CA ILE A 208 3.80 -10.53 2.78
C ILE A 208 4.03 -11.21 4.14
N VAL A 209 5.10 -12.00 4.23
CA VAL A 209 5.55 -12.64 5.47
C VAL A 209 6.98 -12.23 5.76
N SER A 210 7.26 -11.90 7.02
CA SER A 210 8.59 -11.47 7.45
C SER A 210 8.98 -12.05 8.80
N TYR A 211 10.27 -12.30 8.96
CA TYR A 211 10.90 -12.74 10.20
C TYR A 211 12.21 -11.97 10.41
N PHE A 212 12.57 -11.77 11.67
CA PHE A 212 13.83 -11.12 12.03
C PHE A 212 15.02 -12.01 11.67
N GLU A 213 16.05 -11.39 11.12
CA GLU A 213 17.26 -12.07 10.68
C GLU A 213 18.45 -11.15 10.93
N ASP A 214 19.52 -11.68 11.50
CA ASP A 214 20.70 -10.91 11.90
C ASP A 214 21.53 -10.51 10.68
N ASN A 215 21.58 -11.38 9.66
CA ASN A 215 22.34 -11.15 8.43
C ASN A 215 21.45 -11.19 7.17
N PRO A 216 20.45 -10.30 7.06
CA PRO A 216 19.42 -10.41 6.03
C PRO A 216 19.96 -10.13 4.62
N LEU A 217 20.93 -9.22 4.46
CA LEU A 217 21.51 -8.91 3.15
C LEU A 217 22.39 -10.05 2.62
N PRO A 218 23.36 -10.60 3.39
CA PRO A 218 24.10 -11.79 2.96
C PRO A 218 23.19 -12.98 2.62
N LEU A 219 22.21 -13.29 3.48
CA LEU A 219 21.29 -14.40 3.25
C LEU A 219 20.46 -14.20 1.97
N ALA A 220 19.93 -13.00 1.74
CA ALA A 220 19.20 -12.70 0.51
C ALA A 220 20.09 -12.85 -0.74
N ALA A 221 21.38 -12.49 -0.66
CA ALA A 221 22.33 -12.67 -1.75
C ALA A 221 22.63 -14.16 -2.02
N GLU A 222 22.78 -14.97 -0.97
CA GLU A 222 22.95 -16.42 -1.09
C GLU A 222 21.73 -17.07 -1.75
N LEU A 223 20.52 -16.78 -1.25
CA LEU A 223 19.27 -17.28 -1.82
C LEU A 223 19.14 -16.88 -3.29
N LYS A 224 19.53 -15.66 -3.64
CA LYS A 224 19.54 -15.18 -5.04
C LYS A 224 20.46 -16.01 -5.93
N SER A 225 21.63 -16.43 -5.44
CA SER A 225 22.55 -17.32 -6.18
C SER A 225 21.91 -18.69 -6.49
N LYS A 226 20.99 -19.14 -5.61
CA LYS A 226 20.17 -20.35 -5.76
C LYS A 226 18.88 -20.11 -6.55
N LYS A 227 18.75 -18.94 -7.18
CA LYS A 227 17.57 -18.48 -7.95
C LYS A 227 16.31 -18.31 -7.09
N ILE A 228 16.46 -17.96 -5.82
CA ILE A 228 15.38 -17.66 -4.88
C ILE A 228 15.44 -16.17 -4.55
N LYS A 229 14.48 -15.38 -5.03
CA LYS A 229 14.50 -13.92 -4.86
C LYS A 229 13.61 -13.52 -3.68
N VAL A 230 14.24 -13.04 -2.62
CA VAL A 230 13.58 -12.48 -1.43
C VAL A 230 14.19 -11.11 -1.11
N THR A 231 13.59 -10.35 -0.19
CA THR A 231 14.12 -9.05 0.23
C THR A 231 14.73 -9.15 1.63
N GLY A 232 16.05 -8.98 1.75
CA GLY A 232 16.69 -8.71 3.04
C GLY A 232 16.72 -7.20 3.32
N ARG A 233 16.56 -6.78 4.58
CA ARG A 233 16.66 -5.39 5.01
C ARG A 233 17.36 -5.28 6.36
N GLU A 234 18.30 -4.35 6.50
CA GLU A 234 18.90 -4.00 7.79
C GLU A 234 18.00 -3.06 8.62
N ALA A 235 17.17 -2.27 7.95
CA ALA A 235 16.19 -1.40 8.61
C ALA A 235 15.19 -2.20 9.45
N HIS A 236 14.64 -1.55 10.49
CA HIS A 236 13.64 -2.13 11.41
C HIS A 236 14.17 -3.36 12.18
N GLY A 237 15.47 -3.37 12.51
CA GLY A 237 16.08 -4.41 13.34
C GLY A 237 16.54 -5.66 12.59
N GLY A 238 16.74 -5.58 11.27
CA GLY A 238 17.19 -6.72 10.46
C GLY A 238 16.08 -7.74 10.20
N HIS A 239 15.64 -7.90 8.95
CA HIS A 239 14.62 -8.90 8.63
C HIS A 239 14.69 -9.40 7.19
N MET A 240 14.18 -10.61 7.01
CA MET A 240 13.84 -11.18 5.71
C MET A 240 12.36 -10.96 5.44
N ARG A 241 12.06 -10.43 4.25
CA ARG A 241 10.70 -10.24 3.76
C ARG A 241 10.49 -11.06 2.49
N ILE A 242 9.47 -11.92 2.55
CA ILE A 242 9.01 -12.77 1.48
C ILE A 242 7.64 -12.25 1.06
N SER A 243 7.46 -12.07 -0.25
CA SER A 243 6.27 -11.43 -0.82
C SER A 243 5.87 -12.24 -2.04
N GLY A 244 5.04 -13.26 -1.81
CA GLY A 244 4.54 -14.14 -2.88
C GLY A 244 3.36 -13.51 -3.60
N HIS A 245 2.94 -14.13 -4.70
CA HIS A 245 1.69 -13.83 -5.39
C HIS A 245 1.00 -15.11 -5.88
N PHE A 246 -0.15 -15.01 -6.56
CA PHE A 246 -0.99 -16.17 -6.88
C PHE A 246 -0.29 -17.16 -7.82
N TYR A 247 0.65 -16.66 -8.63
CA TYR A 247 1.46 -17.46 -9.56
C TYR A 247 2.58 -18.23 -8.86
N ASN A 248 2.88 -17.94 -7.59
CA ASN A 248 3.81 -18.77 -6.82
C ASN A 248 3.17 -20.10 -6.44
N THR A 249 4.02 -21.08 -6.20
CA THR A 249 3.59 -22.43 -5.83
C THR A 249 3.99 -22.82 -4.43
N LYS A 250 3.47 -23.95 -3.95
CA LYS A 250 3.92 -24.52 -2.67
C LYS A 250 5.39 -24.92 -2.79
N GLU A 251 5.79 -25.44 -3.94
CA GLU A 251 7.16 -25.86 -4.25
C GLU A 251 8.14 -24.68 -4.23
N ASP A 252 7.71 -23.48 -4.67
CA ASP A 252 8.51 -22.26 -4.49
C ASP A 252 8.79 -21.97 -3.01
N VAL A 253 7.76 -22.13 -2.16
CA VAL A 253 7.86 -21.94 -0.71
C VAL A 253 8.73 -23.03 -0.07
N ASP A 254 8.53 -24.29 -0.44
CA ASP A 254 9.33 -25.42 0.04
C ASP A 254 10.80 -25.24 -0.30
N LYS A 255 11.11 -24.87 -1.55
CA LYS A 255 12.47 -24.59 -2.01
C LYS A 255 13.12 -23.45 -1.22
N LEU A 256 12.36 -22.41 -0.87
CA LEU A 256 12.86 -21.37 0.03
C LEU A 256 13.20 -21.96 1.39
N LEU A 257 12.27 -22.68 2.02
CA LEU A 257 12.43 -23.24 3.36
C LEU A 257 13.64 -24.18 3.47
N GLU A 258 13.83 -25.06 2.49
CA GLU A 258 15.00 -25.96 2.40
C GLU A 258 16.34 -25.22 2.36
N ASN A 259 16.35 -23.96 1.91
CA ASN A 259 17.55 -23.14 1.78
C ASN A 259 17.71 -22.11 2.91
N LEU A 260 16.86 -22.17 3.94
CA LEU A 260 17.02 -21.43 5.18
C LEU A 260 17.69 -22.28 6.28
N PHE A 261 18.03 -23.54 5.98
CA PHE A 261 18.82 -24.45 6.79
C PHE A 261 20.31 -24.40 6.45
#